data_AF-A0A9E4E4X8-F1
#
_entry.id   AF-A0A9E4E4X8-F1
#
_cell.length_a   1.000
_cell.length_b   1.000
_cell.length_c   1.000
_cell.angle_alpha   90.00
_cell.angle_beta   90.00
_cell.angle_gamma   90.00
#
_symmetry.space_group_name_H-M   'P 1'
#
loop_
_entity.id
_entity.type
_entity.pdbx_description
1 polymer ?
#
loop_
_entity_poly.entity_id
_entity_poly.type
_entity_poly.pdbx_seq_one_letter_code
_entity_poly.pdbx_strand_id
1 'polypeptide(L)'
;MEQRFEKWNNWLDKIDVDVCRLISNRTIFREVQEIIDNNPKIQSPNLFYAYLEDTYVAFTAMAVRRQIKPHKNCISFTGLLREIIDTPCVLSRERFTNMYPQSMQKRANSDFSQFAGSCEDHVDPNVVRQDLKNLNDLGSELEVFADKRIAHHDKRTPEKVPTFDNLDACIDYLEELTKKYLLLFRAVARPSLVTNLDDWQEIFREPWILPDNMSSVDSTEWWNTEGDKEWDEWSP
;
A
#
# COMPACT_ATOMS: atom_id res chain seq x y z
N MET A 1 -5.23 -27.76 8.24
CA MET A 1 -5.06 -27.11 6.92
C MET A 1 -6.05 -25.97 6.75
N GLU A 2 -7.36 -26.20 6.88
CA GLU A 2 -8.38 -25.14 6.69
C GLU A 2 -8.21 -23.91 7.57
N GLN A 3 -8.05 -24.08 8.89
CA GLN A 3 -7.83 -22.96 9.82
C GLN A 3 -6.61 -22.09 9.44
N ARG A 4 -5.58 -22.70 8.86
CA ARG A 4 -4.36 -22.01 8.43
C ARG A 4 -4.60 -21.25 7.13
N PHE A 5 -5.31 -21.86 6.18
CA PHE A 5 -5.74 -21.18 4.96
C PHE A 5 -6.58 -19.95 5.30
N GLU A 6 -7.60 -20.09 6.16
CA GLU A 6 -8.45 -18.97 6.58
C GLU A 6 -7.67 -17.87 7.29
N LYS A 7 -6.75 -18.22 8.18
CA LYS A 7 -5.85 -17.26 8.82
C LYS A 7 -5.07 -16.46 7.78
N TRP A 8 -4.42 -17.15 6.83
CA TRP A 8 -3.61 -16.51 5.80
C TRP A 8 -4.44 -15.68 4.84
N ASN A 9 -5.63 -16.15 4.49
CA ASN A 9 -6.57 -15.42 3.64
C ASN A 9 -7.01 -14.10 4.31
N ASN A 10 -7.29 -14.12 5.62
CA ASN A 10 -7.58 -12.92 6.40
C ASN A 10 -6.37 -11.97 6.52
N TRP A 11 -5.15 -12.53 6.63
CA TRP A 11 -3.93 -11.72 6.59
C TRP A 11 -3.77 -11.03 5.24
N LEU A 12 -4.04 -11.74 4.14
CA LEU A 12 -3.99 -11.20 2.80
C LEU A 12 -4.96 -10.04 2.60
N ASP A 13 -6.15 -10.04 3.21
CA ASP A 13 -7.05 -8.87 3.18
C ASP A 13 -6.44 -7.61 3.79
N LYS A 14 -5.78 -7.76 4.95
CA LYS A 14 -5.15 -6.61 5.63
C LYS A 14 -3.96 -6.09 4.83
N ILE A 15 -3.22 -7.01 4.24
CA ILE A 15 -2.07 -6.71 3.39
C ILE A 15 -2.54 -6.01 2.10
N ASP A 16 -3.55 -6.53 1.42
CA ASP A 16 -4.14 -5.94 0.20
C ASP A 16 -4.57 -4.50 0.45
N VAL A 17 -5.29 -4.24 1.55
CA VAL A 17 -5.72 -2.88 1.92
C VAL A 17 -4.53 -1.94 2.17
N ASP A 18 -3.48 -2.40 2.86
CA ASP A 18 -2.30 -1.56 3.14
C ASP A 18 -1.51 -1.25 1.85
N VAL A 19 -1.38 -2.22 0.95
CA VAL A 19 -0.72 -2.02 -0.35
C VAL A 19 -1.55 -1.14 -1.30
N CYS A 20 -2.86 -1.35 -1.41
CA CYS A 20 -3.74 -0.45 -2.17
C CYS A 20 -3.61 0.99 -1.67
N ARG A 21 -3.59 1.21 -0.34
CA ARG A 21 -3.36 2.54 0.23
C ARG A 21 -2.00 3.12 -0.14
N LEU A 22 -0.93 2.32 -0.10
CA LEU A 22 0.41 2.76 -0.52
C LEU A 22 0.40 3.25 -1.97
N ILE A 23 -0.20 2.48 -2.87
CA ILE A 23 -0.28 2.79 -4.30
C ILE A 23 -1.12 4.05 -4.52
N SER A 24 -2.31 4.16 -3.90
CA SER A 24 -3.15 5.36 -3.97
C SER A 24 -2.43 6.62 -3.48
N ASN A 25 -1.73 6.54 -2.34
CA ASN A 25 -0.98 7.68 -1.81
C ASN A 25 0.19 8.07 -2.72
N ARG A 26 0.88 7.10 -3.33
CA ARG A 26 1.91 7.37 -4.34
C ARG A 26 1.32 8.09 -5.55
N THR A 27 0.21 7.60 -6.09
CA THR A 27 -0.48 8.23 -7.23
C THR A 27 -0.86 9.68 -6.92
N ILE A 28 -1.55 9.90 -5.79
CA ILE A 28 -1.93 11.24 -5.33
C ILE A 28 -0.69 12.14 -5.18
N PHE A 29 0.35 11.67 -4.49
CA PHE A 29 1.56 12.47 -4.28
C PHE A 29 2.22 12.88 -5.61
N ARG A 30 2.38 11.94 -6.56
CA ARG A 30 2.95 12.23 -7.87
C ARG A 30 2.11 13.23 -8.66
N GLU A 31 0.80 13.06 -8.69
CA GLU A 31 -0.11 14.00 -9.36
C GLU A 31 -0.11 15.38 -8.68
N VAL A 32 -0.02 15.48 -7.34
CA VAL A 32 0.14 16.78 -6.66
C VAL A 32 1.46 17.44 -7.06
N GLN A 33 2.57 16.68 -7.11
CA GLN A 33 3.86 17.22 -7.57
C GLN A 33 3.75 17.76 -9.00
N GLU A 34 3.08 17.03 -9.90
CA GLU A 34 2.83 17.51 -11.27
C GLU A 34 1.98 18.79 -11.31
N ILE A 35 0.96 18.91 -10.47
CA ILE A 35 0.15 20.14 -10.35
C ILE A 35 1.02 21.31 -9.89
N ILE A 36 1.90 21.06 -8.90
CA ILE A 36 2.81 22.08 -8.38
C ILE A 36 3.78 22.50 -9.49
N ASP A 37 4.50 21.57 -10.09
CA ASP A 37 5.54 21.81 -11.10
C ASP A 37 4.99 22.57 -12.32
N ASN A 38 3.75 22.27 -12.72
CA ASN A 38 3.09 22.92 -13.87
C ASN A 38 2.51 24.31 -13.54
N ASN A 39 2.55 24.76 -12.29
CA ASN A 39 2.01 26.05 -11.88
C ASN A 39 3.15 27.07 -11.62
N PRO A 40 3.52 27.90 -12.61
CA PRO A 40 4.61 28.86 -12.46
C PRO A 40 4.34 29.95 -11.41
N LYS A 41 3.07 30.15 -11.01
CA LYS A 41 2.68 31.22 -10.07
C LYS A 41 3.00 30.90 -8.61
N ILE A 42 3.20 29.62 -8.30
CA ILE A 42 3.45 29.14 -6.92
C ILE A 42 4.89 28.66 -6.72
N GLN A 43 5.78 28.87 -7.70
CA GLN A 43 7.19 28.49 -7.68
C GLN A 43 8.01 29.42 -6.78
N SER A 44 7.77 29.31 -5.47
CA SER A 44 8.49 30.03 -4.43
C SER A 44 8.79 29.09 -3.27
N PRO A 45 9.89 29.28 -2.53
CA PRO A 45 10.16 28.49 -1.34
C PRO A 45 8.98 28.56 -0.36
N ASN A 46 8.39 27.42 -0.03
CA ASN A 46 7.22 27.34 0.82
C ASN A 46 7.31 26.12 1.75
N LEU A 47 7.05 26.33 3.04
CA LEU A 47 7.07 25.26 4.05
C LEU A 47 6.03 24.16 3.78
N PHE A 48 4.96 24.48 3.05
CA PHE A 48 3.97 23.50 2.63
C PHE A 48 4.58 22.40 1.75
N TYR A 49 5.52 22.73 0.87
CA TYR A 49 6.17 21.72 0.02
C TYR A 49 6.99 20.74 0.84
N ALA A 50 7.75 21.24 1.82
CA ALA A 50 8.49 20.39 2.75
C ALA A 50 7.55 19.53 3.59
N TYR A 51 6.47 20.12 4.12
CA TYR A 51 5.45 19.38 4.88
C TYR A 51 4.82 18.24 4.06
N LEU A 52 4.47 18.51 2.79
CA LEU A 52 3.89 17.52 1.89
C LEU A 52 4.85 16.36 1.64
N GLU A 53 6.12 16.66 1.33
CA GLU A 53 7.16 15.67 1.09
C GLU A 53 7.45 14.84 2.35
N ASP A 54 7.68 15.49 3.49
CA ASP A 54 7.97 14.84 4.77
C ASP A 54 6.83 13.90 5.20
N THR A 55 5.58 14.33 5.03
CA THR A 55 4.40 13.53 5.38
C THR A 55 4.29 12.30 4.49
N TYR A 56 4.49 12.46 3.18
CA TYR A 56 4.45 11.35 2.24
C TYR A 56 5.57 10.34 2.52
N VAL A 57 6.81 10.81 2.70
CA VAL A 57 7.97 9.96 3.00
C VAL A 57 7.77 9.22 4.32
N ALA A 58 7.33 9.90 5.38
CA ALA A 58 7.10 9.28 6.68
C ALA A 58 6.01 8.19 6.61
N PHE A 59 4.88 8.50 5.96
CA PHE A 59 3.77 7.56 5.80
C PHE A 59 4.20 6.31 5.03
N THR A 60 4.78 6.50 3.83
CA THR A 60 5.11 5.41 2.91
C THR A 60 6.26 4.56 3.42
N ALA A 61 7.33 5.16 3.96
CA ALA A 61 8.44 4.43 4.56
C ALA A 61 7.98 3.56 5.75
N MET A 62 7.07 4.08 6.58
CA MET A 62 6.51 3.29 7.70
C MET A 62 5.58 2.18 7.22
N ALA A 63 4.80 2.40 6.16
CA ALA A 63 3.96 1.37 5.57
C ALA A 63 4.77 0.23 4.96
N VAL A 64 5.81 0.54 4.18
CA VAL A 64 6.76 -0.46 3.67
C VAL A 64 7.42 -1.22 4.83
N ARG A 65 7.91 -0.51 5.85
CA ARG A 65 8.54 -1.14 7.01
C ARG A 65 7.61 -2.14 7.72
N ARG A 66 6.31 -1.86 7.83
CA ARG A 66 5.33 -2.80 8.42
C ARG A 66 5.23 -4.11 7.65
N GLN A 67 5.39 -4.08 6.33
CA GLN A 67 5.31 -5.27 5.48
C GLN A 67 6.60 -6.11 5.53
N ILE A 68 7.74 -5.45 5.67
CA ILE A 68 9.06 -6.09 5.55
C ILE A 68 9.60 -6.58 6.88
N LYS A 69 9.41 -5.81 7.96
CA LYS A 69 9.92 -6.13 9.29
C LYS A 69 8.86 -6.87 10.11
N PRO A 70 8.88 -8.21 10.15
CA PRO A 70 7.88 -8.97 10.87
C PRO A 70 8.05 -8.77 12.37
N HIS A 71 6.93 -8.75 13.07
CA HIS A 71 6.88 -8.88 14.52
C HIS A 71 5.89 -10.00 14.85
N LYS A 72 6.13 -10.74 15.94
CA LYS A 72 5.38 -11.97 16.28
C LYS A 72 3.85 -11.83 16.28
N ASN A 73 3.35 -10.62 16.52
CA ASN A 73 1.93 -10.31 16.61
C ASN A 73 1.45 -9.37 15.50
N CYS A 74 2.21 -9.22 14.42
CA CYS A 74 1.89 -8.32 13.31
C CYS A 74 1.59 -9.12 12.05
N ILE A 75 0.63 -8.61 11.28
CA ILE A 75 0.31 -9.10 9.94
C ILE A 75 1.22 -8.37 8.97
N SER A 76 2.01 -9.11 8.21
CA SER A 76 2.91 -8.55 7.21
C SER A 76 3.16 -9.54 6.07
N PHE A 77 3.56 -9.04 4.90
CA PHE A 77 4.00 -9.90 3.80
C PHE A 77 5.11 -10.85 4.24
N THR A 78 6.16 -10.35 4.89
CA THR A 78 7.24 -11.22 5.37
C THR A 78 6.74 -12.32 6.30
N GLY A 79 5.78 -12.02 7.18
CA GLY A 79 5.16 -13.02 8.05
C GLY A 79 4.37 -14.08 7.27
N LEU A 80 3.54 -13.65 6.32
CA LEU A 80 2.77 -14.54 5.46
C LEU A 80 3.68 -15.46 4.63
N LEU A 81 4.70 -14.90 3.96
CA LEU A 81 5.62 -15.68 3.12
C LEU A 81 6.38 -16.72 3.93
N ARG A 82 6.82 -16.39 5.15
CA ARG A 82 7.47 -17.36 6.05
C ARG A 82 6.54 -18.52 6.40
N GLU A 83 5.29 -18.25 6.76
CA GLU A 83 4.35 -19.32 7.07
C GLU A 83 4.02 -20.20 5.85
N ILE A 84 3.99 -19.63 4.65
CA ILE A 84 3.83 -20.39 3.40
C ILE A 84 5.05 -21.29 3.16
N ILE A 85 6.28 -20.77 3.34
CA ILE A 85 7.51 -21.57 3.21
C ILE A 85 7.52 -22.75 4.18
N ASP A 86 7.06 -22.53 5.42
CA ASP A 86 7.03 -23.56 6.46
C ASP A 86 5.92 -24.59 6.24
N THR A 87 4.85 -24.27 5.51
CA THR A 87 3.73 -25.18 5.27
C THR A 87 3.11 -24.97 3.87
N PRO A 88 3.87 -25.25 2.80
CA PRO A 88 3.48 -24.87 1.44
C PRO A 88 2.24 -25.61 0.95
N CYS A 89 1.99 -26.82 1.45
CA CYS A 89 0.85 -27.66 1.08
C CYS A 89 -0.53 -27.05 1.39
N VAL A 90 -0.61 -25.95 2.14
CA VAL A 90 -1.88 -25.22 2.36
C VAL A 90 -2.36 -24.54 1.08
N LEU A 91 -1.42 -24.07 0.25
CA LEU A 91 -1.69 -23.55 -1.09
C LEU A 91 -1.45 -24.67 -2.11
N SER A 92 -2.33 -25.66 -2.08
CA SER A 92 -2.28 -26.80 -3.00
C SER A 92 -2.82 -26.44 -4.40
N ARG A 93 -2.30 -27.14 -5.41
CA ARG A 93 -2.83 -27.09 -6.78
C ARG A 93 -4.30 -27.46 -6.80
N GLU A 94 -4.67 -28.54 -6.11
CA GLU A 94 -6.06 -29.01 -6.03
C GLU A 94 -7.00 -27.90 -5.54
N ARG A 95 -6.65 -27.23 -4.44
CA ARG A 95 -7.46 -26.12 -3.91
C ARG A 95 -7.61 -25.01 -4.95
N PHE A 96 -6.49 -24.62 -5.58
CA PHE A 96 -6.50 -23.58 -6.60
C PHE A 96 -7.37 -23.94 -7.80
N THR A 97 -7.19 -25.13 -8.37
CA THR A 97 -7.92 -25.56 -9.56
C THR A 97 -9.42 -25.74 -9.31
N ASN A 98 -9.80 -26.07 -8.07
CA ASN A 98 -11.21 -26.17 -7.67
C ASN A 98 -11.92 -24.81 -7.57
N MET A 99 -11.19 -23.68 -7.58
CA MET A 99 -11.78 -22.34 -7.70
C MET A 99 -12.24 -22.01 -9.13
N TYR A 100 -11.81 -22.80 -10.12
CA TYR A 100 -12.16 -22.58 -11.53
C TYR A 100 -13.29 -23.53 -11.96
N PRO A 101 -14.19 -23.08 -12.86
CA PRO A 101 -15.13 -23.97 -13.53
C PRO A 101 -14.41 -25.11 -14.26
N GLN A 102 -15.07 -26.26 -14.40
CA GLN A 102 -14.49 -27.43 -15.10
C GLN A 102 -14.04 -27.10 -16.54
N SER A 103 -14.76 -26.21 -17.23
CA SER A 103 -14.40 -25.73 -18.57
C SER A 103 -13.08 -24.96 -18.63
N MET A 104 -12.58 -24.44 -17.50
CA MET A 104 -11.37 -23.62 -17.39
C MET A 104 -10.18 -24.35 -16.76
N GLN A 105 -10.26 -25.66 -16.53
CA GLN A 105 -9.22 -26.42 -15.84
C GLN A 105 -7.83 -26.34 -16.50
N LYS A 106 -7.77 -26.24 -17.84
CA LYS A 106 -6.49 -26.01 -18.55
C LYS A 106 -5.86 -24.68 -18.15
N ARG A 107 -6.67 -23.61 -18.06
CA ARG A 107 -6.22 -22.29 -17.63
C ARG A 107 -5.82 -22.31 -16.16
N ALA A 108 -6.62 -22.93 -15.29
CA ALA A 108 -6.30 -23.05 -13.88
C ALA A 108 -4.94 -23.73 -13.65
N ASN A 109 -4.67 -24.83 -14.35
CA ASN A 109 -3.38 -25.50 -14.27
C ASN A 109 -2.22 -24.64 -14.80
N SER A 110 -2.45 -23.90 -15.88
CA SER A 110 -1.47 -22.96 -16.45
C SER A 110 -1.16 -21.81 -15.47
N ASP A 111 -2.20 -21.16 -14.93
CA ASP A 111 -2.07 -20.07 -13.97
C ASP A 111 -1.33 -20.57 -12.72
N PHE A 112 -1.71 -21.72 -12.16
CA PHE A 112 -0.99 -22.28 -11.02
C PHE A 112 0.48 -22.55 -11.34
N SER A 113 0.80 -23.24 -12.44
CA SER A 113 2.19 -23.53 -12.81
C SER A 113 3.03 -22.28 -13.05
N GLN A 114 2.42 -21.20 -13.56
CA GLN A 114 3.11 -19.93 -13.78
C GLN A 114 3.52 -19.26 -12.46
N PHE A 115 2.63 -19.25 -11.46
CA PHE A 115 2.84 -18.45 -10.23
C PHE A 115 3.30 -19.26 -9.03
N ALA A 116 3.03 -20.57 -9.00
CA ALA A 116 3.34 -21.46 -7.89
C ALA A 116 4.73 -22.11 -8.00
N GLY A 117 5.39 -22.04 -9.16
CA GLY A 117 6.71 -22.63 -9.37
C GLY A 117 6.67 -24.09 -9.85
N SER A 118 7.76 -24.82 -9.59
CA SER A 118 8.01 -26.13 -10.21
C SER A 118 7.33 -27.31 -9.51
N CYS A 119 6.81 -27.11 -8.30
CA CYS A 119 6.16 -28.17 -7.55
C CYS A 119 4.76 -28.48 -8.12
N GLU A 120 4.47 -29.77 -8.28
CA GLU A 120 3.21 -30.22 -8.88
C GLU A 120 2.03 -30.06 -7.92
N ASP A 121 2.17 -30.40 -6.64
CA ASP A 121 1.02 -30.53 -5.75
C ASP A 121 0.67 -29.25 -4.98
N HIS A 122 1.63 -28.35 -4.80
CA HIS A 122 1.46 -27.12 -4.03
C HIS A 122 2.47 -26.06 -4.45
N VAL A 123 2.38 -24.86 -3.87
CA VAL A 123 3.37 -23.81 -4.12
C VAL A 123 4.79 -24.29 -3.79
N ASP A 124 5.73 -24.02 -4.70
CA ASP A 124 7.14 -24.32 -4.53
C ASP A 124 7.73 -23.38 -3.46
N PRO A 125 8.18 -23.89 -2.30
CA PRO A 125 8.73 -23.06 -1.24
C PRO A 125 9.98 -22.28 -1.70
N ASN A 126 10.70 -22.71 -2.73
CA ASN A 126 11.84 -21.95 -3.25
C ASN A 126 11.42 -20.67 -3.97
N VAL A 127 10.29 -20.71 -4.70
CA VAL A 127 9.72 -19.50 -5.32
C VAL A 127 9.31 -18.51 -4.24
N VAL A 128 8.68 -18.98 -3.16
CA VAL A 128 8.27 -18.13 -2.03
C VAL A 128 9.47 -17.59 -1.26
N ARG A 129 10.57 -18.37 -1.12
CA ARG A 129 11.84 -17.87 -0.56
C ARG A 129 12.46 -16.79 -1.43
N GLN A 130 12.40 -16.95 -2.76
CA GLN A 130 12.91 -15.93 -3.66
C GLN A 130 12.08 -14.64 -3.57
N ASP A 131 10.75 -14.76 -3.48
CA ASP A 131 9.87 -13.62 -3.25
C ASP A 131 10.24 -12.87 -1.97
N LEU A 132 10.38 -13.62 -0.87
CA LEU A 132 10.77 -13.07 0.43
C LEU A 132 12.14 -12.41 0.38
N LYS A 133 13.12 -13.03 -0.29
CA LYS A 133 14.46 -12.48 -0.44
C LYS A 133 14.41 -11.14 -1.19
N ASN A 134 13.74 -11.10 -2.34
CA ASN A 134 13.61 -9.89 -3.15
C ASN A 134 12.93 -8.77 -2.38
N LEU A 135 11.88 -9.07 -1.61
CA LEU A 135 11.17 -8.08 -0.79
C LEU A 135 12.11 -7.48 0.28
N ASN A 136 12.87 -8.32 0.98
CA ASN A 136 13.81 -7.85 1.98
C ASN A 136 14.96 -7.06 1.36
N ASP A 137 15.49 -7.50 0.23
CA ASP A 137 16.60 -6.81 -0.44
C ASP A 137 16.18 -5.40 -0.86
N LEU A 138 15.01 -5.26 -1.51
CA LEU A 138 14.48 -3.98 -1.99
C LEU A 138 14.18 -3.00 -0.86
N GLY A 139 13.64 -3.48 0.27
CA GLY A 139 13.26 -2.58 1.36
C GLY A 139 14.21 -2.51 2.54
N SER A 140 15.37 -3.18 2.49
CA SER A 140 16.35 -3.16 3.58
C SER A 140 16.82 -1.74 3.91
N GLU A 141 17.12 -0.92 2.90
CA GLU A 141 17.53 0.47 3.11
C GLU A 141 16.37 1.34 3.65
N LEU A 142 15.14 1.11 3.17
CA LEU A 142 13.92 1.77 3.65
C LEU A 142 13.62 1.41 5.11
N GLU A 143 13.79 0.14 5.51
CA GLU A 143 13.61 -0.31 6.89
C GLU A 143 14.57 0.42 7.83
N VAL A 144 15.87 0.46 7.47
CA VAL A 144 16.90 1.12 8.29
C VAL A 144 16.64 2.62 8.42
N PHE A 145 16.26 3.27 7.31
CA PHE A 145 15.90 4.68 7.31
C PHE A 145 14.66 4.94 8.19
N ALA A 146 13.59 4.18 7.98
CA ALA A 146 12.35 4.31 8.75
C ALA A 146 12.60 4.09 10.25
N ASP A 147 13.40 3.09 10.64
CA ASP A 147 13.80 2.87 12.03
C ASP A 147 14.55 4.07 12.63
N LYS A 148 15.60 4.55 11.95
CA LYS A 148 16.55 5.51 12.53
C LYS A 148 16.14 6.97 12.39
N ARG A 149 15.23 7.30 11.47
CA ARG A 149 14.88 8.68 11.13
C ARG A 149 13.40 9.00 11.28
N ILE A 150 12.51 8.06 11.00
CA ILE A 150 11.07 8.28 11.07
C ILE A 150 10.52 7.85 12.42
N ALA A 151 10.73 6.58 12.81
CA ALA A 151 10.24 6.02 14.06
C ALA A 151 11.05 6.49 15.27
N HIS A 152 12.36 6.68 15.09
CA HIS A 152 13.26 7.19 16.11
C HIS A 152 14.08 8.34 15.54
N HIS A 153 14.57 9.20 16.43
CA HIS A 153 15.63 10.16 16.11
C HIS A 153 16.97 9.60 16.59
N ASP A 154 17.45 8.53 15.92
CA ASP A 154 18.68 7.83 16.33
C ASP A 154 19.88 8.77 16.18
N LYS A 155 20.76 8.81 17.19
CA LYS A 155 22.03 9.55 17.15
C LYS A 155 22.92 9.09 16.01
N ARG A 156 22.79 7.84 15.57
CA ARG A 156 23.50 7.27 14.43
C ARG A 156 22.72 7.57 13.16
N THR A 157 23.38 8.14 12.17
CA THR A 157 22.83 8.29 10.82
C THR A 157 22.68 6.93 10.13
N PRO A 158 21.64 6.73 9.31
CA PRO A 158 21.70 5.75 8.24
C PRO A 158 22.95 6.01 7.39
N GLU A 159 23.63 4.94 6.98
CA GLU A 159 24.78 5.06 6.08
C GLU A 159 24.34 5.53 4.68
N LYS A 160 23.11 5.17 4.30
CA LYS A 160 22.45 5.57 3.07
C LYS A 160 21.07 6.13 3.39
N VAL A 161 20.70 7.20 2.69
CA VAL A 161 19.34 7.71 2.67
C VAL A 161 18.68 7.18 1.40
N PRO A 162 17.56 6.43 1.50
CA PRO A 162 16.88 5.88 0.34
C PRO A 162 16.30 7.00 -0.53
N THR A 163 16.25 6.77 -1.83
CA THR A 163 15.65 7.68 -2.81
C THR A 163 14.17 7.37 -3.03
N PHE A 164 13.45 8.26 -3.73
CA PHE A 164 12.11 7.95 -4.23
C PHE A 164 12.10 6.72 -5.13
N ASP A 165 13.13 6.48 -5.94
CA ASP A 165 13.22 5.27 -6.77
C ASP A 165 13.33 3.99 -5.91
N ASN A 166 14.05 4.05 -4.78
CA ASN A 166 14.10 2.92 -3.85
C ASN A 166 12.71 2.66 -3.25
N LEU A 167 11.99 3.72 -2.86
CA LEU A 167 10.63 3.62 -2.35
C LEU A 167 9.68 3.03 -3.41
N ASP A 168 9.71 3.55 -4.63
CA ASP A 168 8.84 3.14 -5.73
C ASP A 168 9.08 1.69 -6.12
N ALA A 169 10.34 1.26 -6.26
CA ALA A 169 10.68 -0.13 -6.55
C ALA A 169 10.14 -1.10 -5.48
N CYS A 170 10.14 -0.69 -4.21
CA CYS A 170 9.58 -1.50 -3.14
C CYS A 170 8.04 -1.54 -3.18
N ILE A 171 7.38 -0.42 -3.48
CA ILE A 171 5.92 -0.35 -3.62
C ILE A 171 5.46 -1.21 -4.82
N ASP A 172 6.15 -1.10 -5.96
CA ASP A 172 5.87 -1.92 -7.15
C ASP A 172 6.02 -3.41 -6.84
N TYR A 173 7.06 -3.79 -6.09
CA TYR A 173 7.23 -5.19 -5.73
C TYR A 173 6.15 -5.69 -4.76
N LEU A 174 5.72 -4.86 -3.82
CA LEU A 174 4.58 -5.18 -2.94
C LEU A 174 3.28 -5.33 -3.74
N GLU A 175 3.06 -4.51 -4.77
CA GLU A 175 1.93 -4.64 -5.70
C GLU A 175 1.96 -6.00 -6.41
N GLU A 176 3.11 -6.37 -7.00
CA GLU A 176 3.26 -7.63 -7.74
C GLU A 176 3.08 -8.86 -6.83
N LEU A 177 3.61 -8.82 -5.60
CA LEU A 177 3.35 -9.86 -4.60
C LEU A 177 1.86 -9.93 -4.27
N THR A 178 1.20 -8.79 -4.04
CA THR A 178 -0.23 -8.77 -3.72
C THR A 178 -1.06 -9.38 -4.84
N LYS A 179 -0.82 -9.00 -6.10
CA LYS A 179 -1.48 -9.60 -7.27
C LYS A 179 -1.25 -11.11 -7.35
N LYS A 180 0.00 -11.56 -7.18
CA LYS A 180 0.38 -12.98 -7.19
C LYS A 180 -0.36 -13.77 -6.12
N TYR A 181 -0.33 -13.31 -4.87
CA TYR A 181 -0.94 -14.03 -3.76
C TYR A 181 -2.47 -13.93 -3.77
N LEU A 182 -3.07 -12.83 -4.26
CA LEU A 182 -4.52 -12.78 -4.53
C LEU A 182 -4.93 -13.83 -5.56
N LEU A 183 -4.15 -14.00 -6.63
CA LEU A 183 -4.39 -15.06 -7.61
C LEU A 183 -4.32 -16.43 -6.92
N LEU A 184 -3.20 -16.75 -6.26
CA LEU A 184 -2.99 -18.06 -5.64
C LEU A 184 -4.03 -18.41 -4.55
N PHE A 185 -4.54 -17.43 -3.81
CA PHE A 185 -5.54 -17.65 -2.77
C PHE A 185 -6.98 -17.67 -3.29
N ARG A 186 -7.29 -16.89 -4.33
CA ARG A 186 -8.69 -16.55 -4.68
C ARG A 186 -9.03 -16.72 -6.17
N ALA A 187 -8.07 -17.14 -6.99
CA ALA A 187 -8.19 -17.15 -8.45
C ALA A 187 -8.57 -15.77 -9.05
N VAL A 188 -8.21 -14.68 -8.35
CA VAL A 188 -8.49 -13.31 -8.79
C VAL A 188 -7.24 -12.70 -9.43
N ALA A 189 -7.30 -12.49 -10.74
CA ALA A 189 -6.30 -11.69 -11.45
C ALA A 189 -6.67 -10.20 -11.39
N ARG A 190 -5.85 -9.39 -10.72
CA ARG A 190 -5.99 -7.92 -10.70
C ARG A 190 -4.92 -7.27 -11.59
N PRO A 191 -5.29 -6.55 -12.66
CA PRO A 191 -4.31 -5.90 -13.53
C PRO A 191 -3.61 -4.72 -12.84
N SER A 192 -4.33 -4.02 -11.95
CA SER A 192 -3.83 -2.91 -11.15
C SER A 192 -4.49 -2.97 -9.76
N LEU A 193 -3.76 -2.50 -8.75
CA LEU A 193 -4.29 -2.27 -7.41
C LEU A 193 -4.68 -0.82 -7.16
N VAL A 194 -4.49 0.08 -8.14
CA VAL A 194 -5.06 1.43 -8.09
C VAL A 194 -6.58 1.29 -8.05
N THR A 195 -7.18 1.59 -6.91
CA THR A 195 -8.62 1.72 -6.78
C THR A 195 -9.09 3.00 -7.45
N ASN A 196 -10.37 3.08 -7.82
CA ASN A 196 -10.96 4.33 -8.30
C ASN A 196 -10.71 5.42 -7.25
N LEU A 197 -9.76 6.31 -7.54
CA LEU A 197 -9.64 7.56 -6.84
C LEU A 197 -10.79 8.37 -7.40
N ASP A 198 -11.84 8.60 -6.62
CA ASP A 198 -12.83 9.63 -6.96
C ASP A 198 -12.10 10.94 -7.32
N ASP A 199 -12.76 11.93 -7.93
CA ASP A 199 -12.12 13.16 -8.44
C ASP A 199 -11.51 14.03 -7.32
N TRP A 200 -10.44 13.53 -6.71
CA TRP A 200 -9.76 14.06 -5.54
C TRP A 200 -9.06 15.38 -5.88
N GLN A 201 -8.86 15.65 -7.16
CA GLN A 201 -8.29 16.88 -7.69
C GLN A 201 -9.31 18.03 -7.72
N GLU A 202 -10.62 17.77 -7.53
CA GLU A 202 -11.65 18.81 -7.57
C GLU A 202 -11.30 19.99 -6.65
N ILE A 203 -10.68 19.69 -5.51
CA ILE A 203 -10.29 20.67 -4.50
C ILE A 203 -9.32 21.74 -4.99
N PHE A 204 -8.49 21.44 -5.99
CA PHE A 204 -7.49 22.40 -6.50
C PHE A 204 -8.06 23.35 -7.55
N ARG A 205 -9.28 23.08 -8.02
CA ARG A 205 -9.95 23.92 -9.03
C ARG A 205 -10.62 25.14 -8.40
N GLU A 206 -10.89 25.07 -7.09
CA GLU A 206 -11.54 26.13 -6.34
C GLU A 206 -10.54 26.87 -5.44
N PRO A 207 -10.56 28.22 -5.41
CA PRO A 207 -9.73 28.98 -4.50
C PRO A 207 -10.25 28.87 -3.06
N TRP A 208 -9.48 28.24 -2.18
CA TRP A 208 -9.85 28.10 -0.76
C TRP A 208 -9.61 29.39 0.05
N ILE A 209 -8.69 30.23 -0.42
CA ILE A 209 -8.40 31.55 0.13
C ILE A 209 -8.49 32.54 -1.01
N LEU A 210 -9.42 33.48 -0.92
CA LEU A 210 -9.53 34.57 -1.87
C LEU A 210 -8.39 35.58 -1.61
N PRO A 211 -7.86 36.24 -2.65
CA PRO A 211 -6.87 37.29 -2.44
C PRO A 211 -7.48 38.42 -1.57
N ASP A 212 -6.65 39.12 -0.80
CA ASP A 212 -7.10 40.13 0.18
C ASP A 212 -8.00 41.24 -0.41
N ASN A 213 -7.97 41.45 -1.73
CA ASN A 213 -8.81 42.39 -2.45
C ASN A 213 -10.20 41.83 -2.84
N MET A 214 -10.50 40.60 -2.46
CA MET A 214 -11.78 39.90 -2.67
C MET A 214 -12.35 39.43 -1.32
N SER A 215 -12.28 40.28 -0.28
CA SER A 215 -12.87 40.01 1.03
C SER A 215 -14.37 39.70 0.88
N SER A 216 -14.76 38.58 1.47
CA SER A 216 -16.05 37.89 1.41
C SER A 216 -17.29 38.79 1.35
N VAL A 217 -18.21 38.41 0.46
CA VAL A 217 -19.65 38.65 0.65
C VAL A 217 -20.03 38.26 2.09
N ASP A 218 -20.78 39.16 2.72
CA ASP A 218 -21.24 39.19 4.10
C ASP A 218 -21.45 37.80 4.73
N SER A 219 -20.66 37.46 5.74
CA SER A 219 -20.73 36.19 6.50
C SER A 219 -21.95 36.10 7.43
N THR A 220 -23.01 36.85 7.16
CA THR A 220 -24.23 36.91 7.97
C THR A 220 -25.33 35.96 7.49
N GLU A 221 -25.19 35.29 6.35
CA GLU A 221 -26.21 34.34 5.85
C GLU A 221 -26.04 32.90 6.36
N TRP A 222 -24.87 32.50 6.87
CA TRP A 222 -24.61 31.10 7.26
C TRP A 222 -25.14 30.69 8.64
N TRP A 223 -25.58 31.64 9.47
CA TRP A 223 -26.12 31.36 10.82
C TRP A 223 -27.66 31.28 10.90
N ASN A 224 -28.37 31.37 9.77
CA ASN A 224 -29.84 31.35 9.74
C ASN A 224 -30.42 30.10 9.05
N THR A 225 -29.91 28.91 9.38
CA THR A 225 -30.70 27.69 9.18
C THR A 225 -30.73 26.88 10.47
N GLU A 226 -31.93 26.68 10.98
CA GLU A 226 -32.25 25.89 12.17
C GLU A 226 -31.59 24.50 12.09
N GLY A 227 -30.64 24.23 13.00
CA GLY A 227 -29.96 22.93 13.02
C GLY A 227 -28.98 22.69 14.16
N ASP A 228 -28.94 23.55 15.19
CA ASP A 228 -28.10 23.31 16.38
C ASP A 228 -28.81 22.36 17.35
N LYS A 229 -28.84 21.07 17.00
CA LYS A 229 -28.91 19.96 17.96
C LYS A 229 -28.08 18.79 17.42
N GLU A 230 -27.19 18.28 18.28
CA GLU A 230 -26.35 17.08 18.12
C GLU A 230 -24.87 17.30 17.81
N TRP A 231 -24.16 18.02 18.68
CA TRP A 231 -22.70 17.90 18.82
C TRP A 231 -22.23 17.72 20.28
N ASP A 232 -23.08 17.15 21.13
CA ASP A 232 -22.78 16.93 22.57
C ASP A 232 -22.66 15.44 22.96
N GLU A 233 -22.21 14.59 22.04
CA GLU A 233 -21.68 13.28 22.42
C GLU A 233 -20.34 13.10 21.70
N TRP A 234 -19.36 12.50 22.38
CA TRP A 234 -17.94 12.34 22.03
C TRP A 234 -16.96 13.25 22.78
N SER A 235 -16.83 13.00 24.10
CA SER A 235 -15.54 12.73 24.79
C SER A 235 -15.76 12.53 26.30
N PRO A 236 -14.95 11.69 26.99
CA PRO A 236 -14.73 10.25 26.86
C PRO A 236 -15.62 9.39 27.80
#